data_AF-A0A3N0AYC1-F1
#
_entry.id   AF-A0A3N0AYC1-F1
#
_cell.length_a   1.000
_cell.length_b   1.000
_cell.length_c   1.000
_cell.angle_alpha   90.00
_cell.angle_beta   90.00
_cell.angle_gamma   90.00
#
_symmetry.space_group_name_H-M   'P 1'
#
loop_
_entity.id
_entity.type
_entity.pdbx_description
1 polymer ?
#
loop_
_entity_poly.entity_id
_entity_poly.type
_entity_poly.pdbx_seq_one_letter_code
_entity_poly.pdbx_strand_id
1 'polypeptide(L)'
;MNTTEKIAIICVGNRLMLDDGAGPAIYDELNANYRFPDNVNLIDAGCMTMDLLPVVKSYDYLITVDAVDGTGEEPGTVFRFSPEDIAGHGVMQSLHDMRLIDLLNAAALLGFDAQGMCFGVQVANMNPAVVTEGLTPKVYDALPLLRDAVLAHLIERGVSFDNADGTPFVPPTESGGRLHSAPVSCGDSAEVELAASERSCRNADSFANSPASIAVEG
;
A
#
# COMPACT_ATOMS: atom_id res chain seq x y z
N MET A 1 -30.29 12.00 7.63
CA MET A 1 -29.07 12.82 7.73
C MET A 1 -28.04 12.09 6.90
N ASN A 2 -27.59 12.65 5.78
CA ASN A 2 -26.48 12.06 5.03
C ASN A 2 -25.21 12.38 5.82
N THR A 3 -24.91 11.56 6.83
CA THR A 3 -23.66 11.66 7.56
C THR A 3 -22.58 11.14 6.62
N THR A 4 -21.81 12.06 6.04
CA THR A 4 -20.64 11.69 5.24
C THR A 4 -19.67 10.95 6.16
N GLU A 5 -19.37 9.71 5.80
CA GLU A 5 -18.45 8.84 6.54
C GLU A 5 -17.10 9.54 6.71
N LYS A 6 -16.58 9.57 7.94
CA LYS A 6 -15.26 10.12 8.24
C LYS A 6 -14.20 9.05 8.06
N ILE A 7 -13.23 9.32 7.19
CA ILE A 7 -12.18 8.39 6.82
C ILE A 7 -10.82 8.95 7.24
N ALA A 8 -9.98 8.13 7.85
CA ALA A 8 -8.57 8.44 8.07
C ALA A 8 -7.68 7.51 7.27
N ILE A 9 -6.77 8.09 6.48
CA ILE A 9 -5.67 7.38 5.82
C ILE A 9 -4.45 7.57 6.70
N ILE A 10 -3.96 6.49 7.30
CA ILE A 10 -2.89 6.47 8.27
C ILE A 10 -1.69 5.79 7.63
N CYS A 11 -0.69 6.57 7.29
CA CYS A 11 0.57 6.10 6.76
C CYS A 11 1.51 5.82 7.93
N VAL A 12 2.02 4.59 8.01
CA VAL A 12 2.88 4.09 9.08
C VAL A 12 4.23 3.71 8.48
N GLY A 13 5.31 3.97 9.20
CA GLY A 13 6.66 3.61 8.77
C GLY A 13 7.73 4.61 9.20
N ASN A 14 9.00 4.22 9.03
CA ASN A 14 10.15 5.05 9.31
C ASN A 14 10.91 5.41 8.02
N ARG A 15 10.90 6.70 7.66
CA ARG A 15 11.65 7.25 6.51
C ARG A 15 13.15 6.93 6.54
N LEU A 16 13.70 6.66 7.72
CA LEU A 16 15.13 6.42 7.95
C LEU A 16 15.51 4.93 7.91
N MET A 17 14.55 4.03 7.67
CA MET A 17 14.73 2.57 7.73
C MET A 17 14.48 1.90 6.38
N LEU A 18 15.06 2.44 5.31
CA LEU A 18 14.96 1.91 3.95
C LEU A 18 13.51 1.60 3.55
N ASP A 19 13.16 0.35 3.24
CA ASP A 19 11.83 -0.03 2.74
C ASP A 19 10.70 0.25 3.72
N ASP A 20 11.00 0.40 5.01
CA ASP A 20 10.06 0.83 6.04
C ASP A 20 9.59 2.29 5.84
N GLY A 21 10.27 3.05 4.98
CA GLY A 21 9.85 4.36 4.52
C GLY A 21 8.68 4.35 3.54
N ALA A 22 8.15 3.18 3.15
CA ALA A 22 7.09 3.08 2.14
C ALA A 22 5.81 3.83 2.53
N GLY A 23 5.33 3.68 3.78
CA GLY A 23 4.14 4.42 4.23
C GLY A 23 4.32 5.94 4.18
N PRO A 24 5.38 6.51 4.79
CA PRO A 24 5.68 7.93 4.66
C PRO A 24 5.88 8.42 3.21
N ALA A 25 6.44 7.59 2.33
CA ALA A 25 6.55 7.92 0.92
C ALA A 25 5.17 8.07 0.25
N ILE A 26 4.24 7.17 0.56
CA ILE A 26 2.84 7.28 0.11
C ILE A 26 2.16 8.51 0.70
N TYR A 27 2.40 8.83 1.98
CA TYR A 27 1.88 10.06 2.59
C TYR A 27 2.30 11.30 1.79
N ASP A 28 3.61 11.41 1.51
CA ASP A 28 4.16 12.55 0.77
C ASP A 28 3.55 12.62 -0.65
N GLU A 29 3.41 11.47 -1.31
CA GLU A 29 2.83 11.39 -2.65
C GLU A 29 1.35 11.79 -2.68
N LEU A 30 0.56 11.28 -1.75
CA LEU A 30 -0.87 11.60 -1.65
C LEU A 30 -1.09 13.07 -1.32
N ASN A 31 -0.31 13.61 -0.38
CA ASN A 31 -0.39 15.00 0.04
C ASN A 31 0.05 15.98 -1.07
N ALA A 32 1.09 15.61 -1.82
CA ALA A 32 1.62 16.44 -2.90
C ALA A 32 0.69 16.47 -4.12
N ASN A 33 0.07 15.34 -4.47
CA ASN A 33 -0.61 15.16 -5.76
C ASN A 33 -2.14 15.19 -5.70
N TYR A 34 -2.76 15.12 -4.52
CA TYR A 34 -4.22 15.05 -4.40
C TYR A 34 -4.79 16.00 -3.34
N ARG A 35 -6.08 16.32 -3.46
CA ARG A 35 -6.87 17.11 -2.52
C ARG A 35 -8.11 16.32 -2.15
N PHE A 36 -8.14 15.90 -0.89
CA PHE A 36 -9.25 15.13 -0.35
C PHE A 36 -10.32 16.06 0.26
N PRO A 37 -11.59 15.63 0.29
CA PRO A 37 -12.66 16.38 0.93
C PRO A 37 -12.49 16.40 2.46
N ASP A 38 -13.17 17.33 3.14
CA ASP A 38 -13.05 17.55 4.60
C ASP A 38 -13.35 16.32 5.48
N ASN A 39 -14.03 15.30 4.95
CA ASN A 39 -14.33 14.05 5.65
C ASN A 39 -13.22 12.99 5.52
N VAL A 40 -12.16 13.26 4.74
CA VAL A 40 -11.03 12.34 4.52
C VAL A 40 -9.74 13.02 4.99
N ASN A 41 -9.14 12.48 6.04
CA ASN A 41 -7.91 13.01 6.62
C ASN A 41 -6.73 12.09 6.35
N LEU A 42 -5.64 12.66 5.85
CA LEU A 42 -4.37 11.97 5.65
C LEU A 42 -3.44 12.25 6.84
N ILE A 43 -2.93 11.20 7.47
CA ILE A 43 -2.17 11.24 8.73
C ILE A 43 -0.85 10.48 8.53
N ASP A 44 0.27 11.14 8.81
CA ASP A 44 1.58 10.49 8.96
C ASP A 44 1.73 10.09 10.44
N ALA A 45 1.67 8.78 10.72
CA ALA A 45 1.80 8.25 12.08
C ALA A 45 3.25 7.90 12.45
N GLY A 46 4.20 7.98 11.50
CA GLY A 46 5.57 7.52 11.69
C GLY A 46 5.61 6.09 12.28
N CYS A 47 6.36 5.90 13.36
CA CYS A 47 6.41 4.63 14.10
C CYS A 47 5.45 4.57 15.31
N MET A 48 4.57 5.55 15.52
CA MET A 48 3.79 5.69 16.76
C MET A 48 2.34 5.22 16.59
N THR A 49 2.10 3.93 16.86
CA THR A 49 0.76 3.32 16.71
C THR A 49 -0.13 3.47 17.98
N MET A 50 0.45 3.64 19.18
CA MET A 50 -0.31 3.67 20.47
C MET A 50 -1.10 4.95 20.75
N ASP A 51 -0.78 6.07 20.13
CA ASP A 51 -1.52 7.34 20.29
C ASP A 51 -2.70 7.48 19.30
N LEU A 52 -3.08 6.39 18.60
CA LEU A 52 -4.15 6.40 17.59
C LEU A 52 -5.55 6.12 18.14
N LEU A 53 -5.73 5.74 19.42
CA LEU A 53 -7.08 5.52 19.99
C LEU A 53 -8.01 6.75 19.89
N PRO A 54 -7.55 7.99 20.16
CA PRO A 54 -8.36 9.19 19.91
C PRO A 54 -8.68 9.42 18.44
N VAL A 55 -7.79 8.99 17.54
CA VAL A 55 -7.99 9.02 16.08
C VAL A 55 -9.16 8.09 15.75
N VAL A 56 -9.10 6.82 16.15
CA VAL A 56 -10.17 5.82 15.86
C VAL A 56 -11.54 6.26 16.36
N LYS A 57 -11.61 6.92 17.52
CA LYS A 57 -12.87 7.48 18.04
C LYS A 57 -13.50 8.54 17.11
N SER A 58 -12.69 9.21 16.29
CA SER A 58 -13.09 10.37 15.50
C SER A 58 -13.45 10.03 14.05
N TYR A 59 -13.19 8.79 13.62
CA TYR A 59 -13.41 8.31 12.25
C TYR A 59 -14.26 7.04 12.25
N ASP A 60 -15.04 6.88 11.19
CA ASP A 60 -15.89 5.70 10.97
C ASP A 60 -15.12 4.62 10.19
N TYR A 61 -14.11 5.04 9.41
CA TYR A 61 -13.28 4.15 8.60
C TYR A 61 -11.79 4.49 8.64
N LEU A 62 -10.95 3.46 8.77
CA LEU A 62 -9.50 3.59 8.80
C LEU A 62 -8.85 2.87 7.63
N ILE A 63 -8.00 3.56 6.89
CA ILE A 63 -7.12 2.97 5.88
C ILE A 63 -5.72 3.06 6.44
N THR A 64 -5.01 1.94 6.55
CA THR A 64 -3.60 1.92 6.92
C THR A 64 -2.75 1.62 5.72
N VAL A 65 -1.59 2.28 5.63
CA VAL A 65 -0.58 2.03 4.60
C VAL A 65 0.73 1.79 5.32
N ASP A 66 1.30 0.60 5.18
CA ASP A 66 2.51 0.18 5.87
C ASP A 66 3.43 -0.66 4.97
N ALA A 67 4.68 -0.77 5.35
CA ALA A 67 5.60 -1.77 4.83
C ALA A 67 5.32 -3.11 5.53
N VAL A 68 5.33 -4.22 4.78
CA VAL A 68 5.10 -5.56 5.34
C VAL A 68 6.28 -6.48 5.06
N ASP A 69 6.59 -7.35 6.01
CA ASP A 69 7.61 -8.40 5.84
C ASP A 69 7.09 -9.76 6.33
N GLY A 70 7.71 -10.83 5.84
CA GLY A 70 7.37 -12.20 6.19
C GLY A 70 6.23 -12.82 5.39
N THR A 71 5.71 -12.16 4.35
CA THR A 71 4.64 -12.74 3.52
C THR A 71 5.12 -13.94 2.69
N GLY A 72 6.43 -14.03 2.42
CA GLY A 72 7.02 -15.05 1.55
C GLY A 72 6.98 -14.67 0.07
N GLU A 73 6.33 -13.56 -0.29
CA GLU A 73 6.25 -13.04 -1.64
C GLU A 73 7.49 -12.24 -2.06
N GLU A 74 7.56 -11.92 -3.35
CA GLU A 74 8.61 -11.06 -3.89
C GLU A 74 8.51 -9.62 -3.35
N PRO A 75 9.65 -8.94 -3.11
CA PRO A 75 9.62 -7.53 -2.75
C PRO A 75 8.94 -6.67 -3.81
N GLY A 76 8.14 -5.69 -3.36
CA GLY A 76 7.29 -4.86 -4.21
C GLY A 76 5.88 -5.42 -4.44
N THR A 77 5.59 -6.65 -3.99
CA THR A 77 4.20 -7.16 -4.01
C THR A 77 3.32 -6.32 -3.10
N VAL A 78 2.22 -5.81 -3.66
CA VAL A 78 1.23 -4.99 -2.94
C VAL A 78 0.09 -5.86 -2.47
N PHE A 79 -0.30 -5.68 -1.22
CA PHE A 79 -1.38 -6.42 -0.58
C PHE A 79 -2.50 -5.52 -0.11
N ARG A 80 -3.69 -6.10 -0.05
CA ARG A 80 -4.88 -5.53 0.58
C ARG A 80 -5.39 -6.54 1.59
N PHE A 81 -5.42 -6.17 2.86
CA PHE A 81 -5.88 -7.03 3.95
C PHE A 81 -7.09 -6.40 4.62
N SER A 82 -8.15 -7.20 4.83
CA SER A 82 -9.14 -6.83 5.82
C SER A 82 -8.57 -7.05 7.23
N PRO A 83 -9.04 -6.31 8.25
CA PRO A 83 -8.60 -6.51 9.62
C PRO A 83 -8.79 -7.96 10.13
N GLU A 84 -9.78 -8.69 9.58
CA GLU A 84 -10.08 -10.07 9.94
C GLU A 84 -9.04 -11.06 9.37
N ASP A 85 -8.47 -10.77 8.19
CA ASP A 85 -7.44 -11.60 7.55
C ASP A 85 -6.12 -11.58 8.34
N ILE A 86 -5.82 -10.45 8.99
CA ILE A 86 -4.60 -10.25 9.80
C ILE A 86 -4.63 -11.09 11.10
N ALA A 87 -5.82 -11.42 11.62
CA ALA A 87 -5.95 -12.16 12.88
C ALA A 87 -5.52 -13.63 12.77
N GLY A 88 -5.48 -14.19 11.56
CA GLY A 88 -5.17 -15.61 11.30
C GLY A 88 -3.73 -15.92 10.92
N HIS A 89 -2.87 -14.92 10.68
CA HIS A 89 -1.55 -15.12 10.08
C HIS A 89 -0.44 -14.62 11.01
N GLY A 90 0.23 -15.56 11.68
CA GLY A 90 1.34 -15.29 12.60
C GLY A 90 2.66 -14.89 11.92
N VAL A 91 2.67 -14.63 10.61
CA VAL A 91 3.85 -14.34 9.80
C VAL A 91 3.67 -13.04 9.00
N MET A 92 3.29 -11.96 9.69
CA MET A 92 3.49 -10.60 9.18
C MET A 92 4.43 -9.91 10.15
N GLN A 93 5.73 -10.07 9.92
CA GLN A 93 6.78 -9.38 10.66
C GLN A 93 7.14 -8.04 10.00
N SER A 94 6.14 -7.23 9.68
CA SER A 94 6.15 -5.84 10.13
C SER A 94 4.75 -5.27 10.08
N LEU A 95 4.25 -5.10 11.30
CA LEU A 95 3.28 -4.13 11.73
C LEU A 95 4.07 -3.41 12.82
N HIS A 96 4.19 -2.09 12.79
CA HIS A 96 4.76 -1.38 13.94
C HIS A 96 3.84 -1.54 15.17
N ASP A 97 3.98 -2.69 15.81
CA ASP A 97 3.52 -3.18 17.13
C ASP A 97 2.12 -2.80 17.61
N MET A 98 1.20 -2.59 16.68
CA MET A 98 -0.22 -2.86 16.90
C MET A 98 -0.83 -3.29 15.60
N ARG A 99 -1.36 -4.50 15.60
CA ARG A 99 -2.18 -4.95 14.49
C ARG A 99 -3.37 -3.99 14.44
N LEU A 100 -3.69 -3.39 13.29
CA LEU A 100 -4.88 -2.53 13.15
C LEU A 100 -6.12 -3.19 13.79
N ILE A 101 -6.20 -4.52 13.74
CA ILE A 101 -7.22 -5.32 14.42
C ILE A 101 -7.23 -5.15 15.96
N ASP A 102 -6.09 -5.04 16.64
CA ASP A 102 -6.04 -4.76 18.08
C ASP A 102 -6.59 -3.37 18.41
N LEU A 103 -6.30 -2.38 17.55
CA LEU A 103 -6.82 -1.02 17.69
C LEU A 103 -8.34 -0.97 17.45
N LEU A 104 -8.83 -1.65 16.41
CA LEU A 104 -10.26 -1.78 16.13
C LEU A 104 -10.98 -2.57 17.24
N ASN A 105 -10.39 -3.64 17.75
CA ASN A 105 -10.92 -4.42 18.87
C ASN A 105 -11.01 -3.58 20.15
N ALA A 106 -9.98 -2.77 20.44
CA ALA A 106 -10.00 -1.84 21.56
C ALA A 106 -11.11 -0.78 21.40
N ALA A 107 -11.31 -0.27 20.18
CA ALA A 107 -12.39 0.66 19.86
C ALA A 107 -13.77 0.01 20.04
N ALA A 108 -13.95 -1.24 19.58
CA ALA A 108 -15.17 -2.01 19.77
C ALA A 108 -15.49 -2.25 21.25
N LEU A 109 -14.49 -2.55 22.07
CA LEU A 109 -14.62 -2.67 23.54
C LEU A 109 -15.08 -1.36 24.20
N LEU A 110 -14.75 -0.21 23.61
CA LEU A 110 -15.17 1.12 24.05
C LEU A 110 -16.53 1.54 23.44
N GLY A 111 -17.16 0.70 22.62
CA GLY A 111 -18.46 0.95 22.00
C GLY A 111 -18.39 1.75 20.69
N PHE A 112 -17.23 1.84 20.06
CA PHE A 112 -17.06 2.44 18.74
C PHE A 112 -17.11 1.37 17.65
N ASP A 113 -17.86 1.63 16.58
CA ASP A 113 -17.96 0.76 15.41
C ASP A 113 -17.17 1.41 14.27
N ALA A 114 -15.86 1.15 14.26
CA ALA A 114 -14.97 1.59 13.20
C ALA A 114 -14.59 0.38 12.35
N GLN A 115 -14.63 0.55 11.03
CA GLN A 115 -14.12 -0.47 10.10
C GLN A 115 -12.73 -0.06 9.59
N GLY A 116 -12.00 -1.01 9.00
CA GLY A 116 -10.69 -0.69 8.45
C GLY A 116 -10.28 -1.53 7.24
N MET A 117 -9.22 -1.08 6.59
CA MET A 117 -8.49 -1.78 5.53
C MET A 117 -7.00 -1.51 5.70
N CYS A 118 -6.16 -2.50 5.43
CA CYS A 118 -4.71 -2.35 5.41
C CYS A 118 -4.19 -2.55 3.99
N PHE A 119 -3.30 -1.66 3.57
CA PHE A 119 -2.53 -1.77 2.34
C PHE A 119 -1.06 -1.91 2.71
N GLY A 120 -0.44 -2.96 2.20
CA GLY A 120 0.94 -3.31 2.50
C GLY A 120 1.77 -3.45 1.24
N VAL A 121 3.08 -3.24 1.34
CA VAL A 121 4.04 -3.64 0.31
C VAL A 121 5.12 -4.54 0.90
N GLN A 122 5.38 -5.71 0.27
CA GLN A 122 6.45 -6.61 0.71
C GLN A 122 7.80 -5.90 0.56
N VAL A 123 8.53 -5.80 1.65
CA VAL A 123 9.87 -5.19 1.67
C VAL A 123 10.93 -6.17 1.15
N ALA A 124 12.05 -5.63 0.67
CA ALA A 124 13.27 -6.41 0.45
C ALA A 124 14.18 -6.34 1.69
N ASN A 125 14.20 -5.20 2.39
CA ASN A 125 15.01 -5.00 3.57
C ASN A 125 14.37 -3.96 4.51
N MET A 126 13.75 -4.48 5.58
CA MET A 126 13.10 -3.68 6.64
C MET A 126 14.08 -3.05 7.63
N ASN A 127 15.27 -3.63 7.79
CA ASN A 127 16.20 -3.28 8.86
C ASN A 127 17.62 -3.17 8.31
N PRO A 128 17.94 -2.03 7.65
CA PRO A 128 19.26 -1.84 7.09
C PRO A 128 20.30 -1.74 8.21
N ALA A 129 21.49 -2.32 7.98
CA ALA A 129 22.59 -2.28 8.96
C ALA A 129 23.08 -0.87 9.29
N VAL A 130 22.76 0.10 8.42
CA VAL A 130 22.99 1.53 8.62
C VAL A 130 21.68 2.24 8.32
N VAL A 131 21.36 3.24 9.15
CA VAL A 131 20.22 4.14 8.91
C VAL A 131 20.33 4.69 7.49
N THR A 132 19.34 4.36 6.65
CA THR A 132 19.36 4.63 5.22
C THR A 132 18.02 5.21 4.83
N GLU A 133 18.04 6.44 4.34
CA GLU A 133 16.87 7.08 3.74
C GLU A 133 16.71 6.61 2.28
N GLY A 134 15.47 6.35 1.87
CA GLY A 134 15.12 5.88 0.53
C GLY A 134 14.48 4.49 0.56
N LEU A 135 14.24 3.93 -0.63
CA LEU A 135 13.61 2.62 -0.80
C LEU A 135 14.49 1.75 -1.70
N THR A 136 14.40 0.43 -1.55
CA THR A 136 14.97 -0.47 -2.55
C THR A 136 14.25 -0.30 -3.88
N PRO A 137 14.91 -0.58 -5.03
CA PRO A 137 14.31 -0.36 -6.35
C PRO A 137 12.96 -1.06 -6.53
N LYS A 138 12.83 -2.31 -6.06
CA LYS A 138 11.59 -3.07 -6.16
C LYS A 138 10.42 -2.42 -5.40
N VAL A 139 10.67 -1.93 -4.18
CA VAL A 139 9.64 -1.26 -3.37
C VAL A 139 9.32 0.14 -3.92
N TYR A 140 10.35 0.87 -4.37
CA TYR A 140 10.17 2.16 -5.03
C TYR A 140 9.29 2.04 -6.29
N ASP A 141 9.55 1.05 -7.15
CA ASP A 141 8.78 0.80 -8.37
C ASP A 141 7.34 0.36 -8.08
N ALA A 142 7.06 -0.15 -6.88
CA ALA A 142 5.74 -0.56 -6.42
C ALA A 142 4.90 0.58 -5.81
N LEU A 143 5.51 1.73 -5.45
CA LEU A 143 4.77 2.86 -4.86
C LEU A 143 3.57 3.32 -5.70
N PRO A 144 3.66 3.45 -7.04
CA PRO A 144 2.50 3.85 -7.84
C PRO A 144 1.33 2.85 -7.72
N LEU A 145 1.63 1.56 -7.66
CA LEU A 145 0.61 0.52 -7.50
C LEU A 145 -0.03 0.59 -6.10
N LEU A 146 0.78 0.78 -5.05
CA LEU A 146 0.29 0.93 -3.69
C LEU A 146 -0.60 2.18 -3.54
N ARG A 147 -0.16 3.32 -4.08
CA ARG A 147 -0.95 4.55 -4.18
C ARG A 147 -2.28 4.29 -4.88
N ASP A 148 -2.23 3.68 -6.06
CA ASP A 148 -3.43 3.44 -6.88
C ASP A 148 -4.41 2.50 -6.17
N ALA A 149 -3.92 1.51 -5.42
CA ALA A 149 -4.77 0.64 -4.61
C ALA A 149 -5.51 1.40 -3.50
N VAL A 150 -4.84 2.32 -2.81
CA VAL A 150 -5.46 3.20 -1.79
C VAL A 150 -6.50 4.12 -2.41
N LEU A 151 -6.16 4.77 -3.53
CA LEU A 151 -7.07 5.67 -4.24
C LEU A 151 -8.29 4.93 -4.81
N ALA A 152 -8.08 3.74 -5.38
CA ALA A 152 -9.16 2.88 -5.87
C ALA A 152 -10.12 2.51 -4.74
N HIS A 153 -9.61 2.17 -3.56
CA HIS A 153 -10.44 1.86 -2.40
C HIS A 153 -11.26 3.06 -1.91
N LEU A 154 -10.69 4.28 -1.94
CA LEU A 154 -11.47 5.50 -1.65
C LEU A 154 -12.63 5.68 -2.63
N ILE A 155 -12.39 5.43 -3.93
CA ILE A 155 -13.42 5.51 -4.97
C ILE A 155 -14.49 4.43 -4.79
N GLU A 156 -14.11 3.20 -4.45
CA GLU A 156 -15.03 2.10 -4.11
C GLU A 156 -15.98 2.50 -2.96
N ARG A 157 -15.49 3.30 -2.00
CA ARG A 157 -16.30 3.87 -0.91
C ARG A 157 -17.11 5.11 -1.29
N GLY A 158 -17.05 5.55 -2.54
CA GLY A 158 -17.79 6.71 -3.03
C GLY A 158 -17.15 8.06 -2.69
N VAL A 159 -15.87 8.08 -2.30
CA VAL A 159 -15.12 9.34 -2.11
C VAL A 159 -14.72 9.89 -3.47
N SER A 160 -15.03 11.16 -3.70
CA SER A 160 -14.47 11.94 -4.81
C SER A 160 -13.40 12.89 -4.27
N PHE A 161 -12.30 13.04 -5.00
CA PHE A 161 -11.18 13.91 -4.65
C PHE A 161 -10.61 14.54 -5.93
N ASP A 162 -9.84 15.61 -5.75
CA ASP A 162 -9.24 16.35 -6.86
C ASP A 162 -7.73 16.07 -6.94
N ASN A 163 -7.14 16.33 -8.11
CA ASN A 163 -5.69 16.43 -8.25
C ASN A 163 -5.20 17.71 -7.54
N ALA A 164 -3.89 17.79 -7.27
CA ALA A 164 -3.29 18.94 -6.62
C ALA A 164 -3.43 20.26 -7.39
N ASP A 165 -3.64 20.19 -8.71
CA ASP A 165 -3.93 21.33 -9.58
C ASP A 165 -5.40 21.82 -9.51
N GLY A 166 -6.24 21.15 -8.73
CA GLY A 166 -7.66 21.46 -8.55
C GLY A 166 -8.58 20.87 -9.63
N THR A 167 -8.06 20.05 -10.54
CA THR A 167 -8.90 19.30 -11.49
C THR A 167 -9.49 18.07 -10.82
N PRO A 168 -10.76 17.69 -11.09
CA PRO A 168 -11.34 16.47 -10.56
C PRO A 168 -10.51 15.24 -10.95
N PHE A 169 -10.23 14.35 -9.99
CA PHE A 169 -9.59 13.09 -10.32
C PHE A 169 -10.56 12.24 -11.14
N VAL A 170 -10.12 11.83 -12.33
CA VAL A 170 -10.86 10.89 -13.16
C VAL A 170 -10.07 9.59 -13.17
N PRO A 171 -10.61 8.50 -12.59
CA PRO A 171 -9.94 7.21 -12.68
C PRO A 171 -9.75 6.84 -14.15
N PRO A 172 -8.62 6.24 -14.52
CA PRO A 172 -8.36 5.85 -15.90
C PRO A 172 -9.49 4.94 -16.38
N THR A 173 -10.29 5.41 -17.33
CA THR A 173 -11.36 4.62 -17.93
C THR A 173 -10.76 3.42 -18.64
N GLU A 174 -11.27 2.23 -18.36
CA GLU A 174 -10.71 0.99 -18.87
C GLU A 174 -10.58 0.99 -20.40
N SER A 175 -9.36 1.19 -20.91
CA SER A 175 -9.00 0.76 -22.24
C SER A 175 -8.80 -0.77 -22.22
N GLY A 176 -9.91 -1.51 -22.23
CA GLY A 176 -10.01 -2.86 -22.77
C GLY A 176 -9.12 -3.96 -22.16
N GLY A 177 -8.72 -3.85 -20.89
CA GLY A 177 -8.09 -4.95 -20.15
C GLY A 177 -9.12 -5.59 -19.25
N ARG A 178 -9.76 -6.67 -19.70
CA ARG A 178 -10.63 -7.50 -18.86
C ARG A 178 -9.88 -7.84 -17.56
N LEU A 179 -10.26 -7.23 -16.44
CA LEU A 179 -10.10 -7.86 -15.13
C LEU A 179 -10.88 -9.17 -15.22
N HIS A 180 -10.17 -10.28 -15.40
CA HIS A 180 -10.80 -11.59 -15.28
C HIS A 180 -11.32 -11.67 -13.85
N SER A 181 -12.63 -11.55 -13.67
CA SER A 181 -13.28 -12.14 -12.52
C SER A 181 -12.93 -13.62 -12.57
N ALA A 182 -11.97 -14.04 -11.73
CA ALA A 182 -11.72 -15.45 -11.52
C ALA A 182 -13.04 -16.10 -11.06
N PRO A 183 -13.39 -17.29 -11.57
CA PRO A 183 -14.62 -17.95 -11.17
C PRO A 183 -14.58 -18.19 -9.66
N VAL A 184 -15.63 -17.78 -8.96
CA VAL A 184 -15.82 -18.13 -7.55
C VAL A 184 -16.00 -19.64 -7.46
N SER A 185 -14.92 -20.38 -7.24
CA SER A 185 -15.00 -21.77 -6.81
C SER A 185 -14.96 -21.80 -5.29
N CYS A 186 -16.07 -22.22 -4.68
CA CYS A 186 -16.11 -22.64 -3.28
C CYS A 186 -14.93 -23.58 -2.98
N GLY A 187 -14.04 -23.15 -2.10
CA GLY A 187 -12.92 -23.92 -1.54
C GLY A 187 -11.98 -22.95 -0.84
N ASP A 188 -11.61 -23.25 0.40
CA ASP A 188 -10.71 -22.47 1.27
C ASP A 188 -9.52 -21.83 0.53
N SER A 189 -9.13 -20.64 1.00
CA SER A 189 -7.98 -19.79 0.62
C SER A 189 -8.34 -18.61 -0.30
N ALA A 190 -8.36 -17.41 0.27
CA ALA A 190 -8.53 -16.14 -0.46
C ALA A 190 -7.17 -15.43 -0.56
N GLU A 191 -6.40 -15.77 -1.60
CA GLU A 191 -5.29 -14.95 -2.08
C GLU A 191 -5.81 -14.14 -3.28
N VAL A 192 -5.76 -12.81 -3.18
CA VAL A 192 -5.93 -11.92 -4.34
C VAL A 192 -4.60 -11.22 -4.56
N GLU A 193 -3.76 -11.85 -5.36
CA GLU A 193 -2.52 -11.29 -5.89
C GLU A 193 -2.86 -10.21 -6.92
N LEU A 194 -2.60 -8.92 -6.61
CA LEU A 194 -2.57 -7.88 -7.64
C LEU A 194 -1.17 -7.85 -8.27
N ALA A 195 -0.95 -8.70 -9.26
CA ALA A 195 0.28 -8.70 -10.04
C ALA A 195 0.40 -7.41 -10.87
N ALA A 196 1.55 -6.72 -10.73
CA ALA A 196 1.93 -5.62 -11.60
C ALA A 196 2.06 -6.10 -13.04
N SER A 197 1.17 -5.66 -13.94
CA SER A 197 1.22 -6.08 -15.34
C SER A 197 2.47 -5.52 -16.03
N GLU A 198 3.34 -6.41 -16.50
CA GLU A 198 4.47 -6.11 -17.37
C GLU A 198 4.01 -5.34 -18.64
N ARG A 199 4.40 -4.08 -18.79
CA ARG A 199 4.42 -3.41 -20.11
C ARG A 199 5.81 -3.50 -20.69
N SER A 200 6.01 -4.56 -21.45
CA SER A 200 7.05 -4.74 -22.46
C SER A 200 7.08 -3.55 -23.43
N CYS A 201 8.06 -2.65 -23.29
CA CYS A 201 8.57 -1.84 -24.39
C CYS A 201 9.73 -2.60 -25.06
N ARG A 202 9.38 -3.53 -25.97
CA ARG A 202 10.31 -3.97 -27.03
C ARG A 202 10.25 -2.94 -28.15
N ASN A 203 11.37 -2.24 -28.36
CA ASN A 203 11.97 -1.99 -29.68
C ASN A 203 13.21 -1.10 -29.54
N ALA A 204 14.38 -1.74 -29.54
CA ALA A 204 15.60 -1.19 -30.13
C ALA A 204 16.59 -2.33 -30.40
N ASP A 205 16.26 -3.23 -31.32
CA ASP A 205 17.27 -4.02 -32.02
C ASP A 205 17.93 -3.12 -33.07
N SER A 206 19.17 -2.73 -32.84
CA SER A 206 20.21 -2.69 -33.87
C SER A 206 21.55 -2.42 -33.22
N PHE A 207 22.38 -3.44 -33.08
CA PHE A 207 23.72 -3.51 -33.68
C PHE A 207 24.35 -4.86 -33.28
N ALA A 208 24.18 -5.83 -34.17
CA ALA A 208 25.01 -7.02 -34.20
C ALA A 208 26.44 -6.64 -34.61
N ASN A 209 27.45 -7.07 -33.86
CA ASN A 209 28.42 -8.05 -34.36
C ASN A 209 29.47 -8.39 -33.28
N SER A 210 29.54 -9.67 -32.94
CA SER A 210 30.76 -10.33 -32.44
C SER A 210 31.54 -10.83 -33.69
N PRO A 211 32.87 -11.12 -33.63
CA PRO A 211 33.29 -12.33 -32.91
C PRO A 211 34.65 -12.28 -32.20
N ALA A 212 34.71 -13.14 -31.18
CA ALA A 212 35.82 -13.89 -30.59
C ALA A 212 37.25 -13.74 -31.16
N SER A 213 38.24 -13.60 -30.26
CA SER A 213 39.58 -14.21 -30.40
C SER A 213 40.28 -14.40 -29.04
N ILE A 214 40.64 -15.66 -28.75
CA ILE A 214 41.94 -16.15 -28.21
C ILE A 214 42.32 -15.92 -26.72
N ALA A 215 42.18 -17.02 -25.96
CA ALA A 215 43.16 -17.81 -25.20
C ALA A 215 44.41 -17.17 -24.49
N VAL A 216 44.50 -17.48 -23.19
CA VAL A 216 45.59 -18.17 -22.43
C VAL A 216 46.96 -17.50 -22.19
N GLU A 217 47.31 -17.53 -20.89
CA GLU A 217 48.63 -17.51 -20.19
C GLU A 217 49.41 -16.22 -19.93
N GLY A 218 49.74 -16.07 -18.65
CA GLY A 218 50.78 -15.24 -18.04
C GLY A 218 51.00 -15.71 -16.61
#